data_AF-A0A955UBB9-F1
#
_entry.id   AF-A0A955UBB9-F1
#
_cell.length_a   1.000
_cell.length_b   1.000
_cell.length_c   1.000
_cell.angle_alpha   90.00
_cell.angle_beta   90.00
_cell.angle_gamma   90.00
#
_symmetry.space_group_name_H-M   'P 1'
#
loop_
_entity.id
_entity.type
_entity.pdbx_description
1 polymer ?
#
loop_
_entity_poly.entity_id
_entity_poly.type
_entity_poly.pdbx_seq_one_letter_code
_entity_poly.pdbx_strand_id
1 'polypeptide(L)'
;MVYTNDGLTLVYDTPDAPAPQGEQAPDIDTSVTVIFKPFCPSNAVAVHYRINRGPVQTLRAVSCQTDFSQNAQYFRATFPKLALGQLVDYGITGYCAGRRVPDPMVASKLPNSFRIGELKEASTTQPRYSVEDESQGSVFPLNQISYEFLAGFTITIEPPRIVGSTPDGIRVTWNAATGSVAGPKLRGKVLQGDDWMQIRPDGIANLNVHALLETAEGVRIMMTYSGIIELGEEGYQNFLSNNVPKRLRVWTTPRFLAGDPKYKWLNRLQCVSIGEVSLKELTYAYDVHALKLK
;
A
#
# COMPACT_ATOMS: atom_id res chain seq x y z
N MET A 1 -0.57 16.81 24.34
CA MET A 1 0.34 17.33 25.39
C MET A 1 1.67 17.85 24.82
N VAL A 2 2.18 18.96 25.34
CA VAL A 2 3.46 19.58 24.92
C VAL A 2 4.31 19.86 26.16
N TYR A 3 5.54 19.36 26.17
CA TYR A 3 6.54 19.65 27.20
C TYR A 3 7.74 20.34 26.58
N THR A 4 8.26 21.36 27.26
CA THR A 4 9.50 22.02 26.88
C THR A 4 10.45 22.07 28.06
N ASN A 5 11.74 21.86 27.79
CA ASN A 5 12.79 22.04 28.77
C ASN A 5 14.13 22.24 28.06
N ASP A 6 14.89 23.27 28.43
CA ASP A 6 16.24 23.52 27.90
C ASP A 6 16.34 23.47 26.35
N GLY A 7 15.40 24.12 25.67
CA GLY A 7 15.30 24.18 24.21
C GLY A 7 14.83 22.88 23.53
N LEU A 8 14.54 21.85 24.29
CA LEU A 8 13.94 20.60 23.82
C LEU A 8 12.41 20.68 23.90
N THR A 9 11.71 20.09 22.94
CA THR A 9 10.26 20.02 22.91
C THR A 9 9.80 18.60 22.62
N LEU A 10 8.92 18.08 23.46
CA LEU A 10 8.33 16.75 23.34
C LEU A 10 6.81 16.88 23.24
N VAL A 11 6.23 16.31 22.19
CA VAL A 11 4.80 16.39 21.88
C VAL A 11 4.25 14.97 21.68
N TYR A 12 3.12 14.69 22.31
CA TYR A 12 2.34 13.46 22.12
C TYR A 12 0.89 13.78 22.44
N ASP A 13 -0.02 12.82 22.30
CA ASP A 13 -1.46 13.04 22.48
C ASP A 13 -1.97 14.15 21.54
N THR A 14 -1.70 13.94 20.25
CA THR A 14 -2.20 14.75 19.13
C THR A 14 -2.50 13.81 17.96
N PRO A 15 -3.26 14.22 16.94
CA PRO A 15 -3.53 13.36 15.76
C PRO A 15 -2.25 12.81 15.11
N ASP A 16 -1.18 13.61 15.05
CA ASP A 16 0.10 13.22 14.43
C ASP A 16 1.03 12.46 15.39
N ALA A 17 0.69 12.39 16.67
CA ALA A 17 1.45 11.70 17.71
C ALA A 17 0.49 11.09 18.74
N PRO A 18 -0.25 10.04 18.38
CA PRO A 18 -1.29 9.46 19.23
C PRO A 18 -0.69 8.82 20.49
N ALA A 19 -1.43 8.90 21.60
CA ALA A 19 -1.09 8.29 22.88
C ALA A 19 -2.34 7.62 23.49
N PRO A 20 -2.18 6.50 24.22
CA PRO A 20 -3.33 5.80 24.81
C PRO A 20 -3.90 6.60 25.99
N GLN A 21 -5.22 6.71 26.04
CA GLN A 21 -5.98 7.39 27.09
C GLN A 21 -7.26 6.61 27.40
N GLY A 22 -7.79 6.76 28.61
CA GLY A 22 -9.07 6.17 28.97
C GLY A 22 -9.06 4.64 28.88
N GLU A 23 -10.09 4.05 28.28
CA GLU A 23 -10.26 2.60 28.14
C GLU A 23 -9.68 2.13 26.80
N GLN A 24 -8.81 1.10 26.83
CA GLN A 24 -8.15 0.50 25.67
C GLN A 24 -8.58 -0.97 25.55
N ALA A 25 -8.70 -1.48 24.33
CA ALA A 25 -9.12 -2.86 24.10
C ALA A 25 -7.97 -3.86 24.38
N PRO A 26 -8.28 -5.07 24.85
CA PRO A 26 -7.29 -6.14 24.95
C PRO A 26 -6.82 -6.53 23.53
N ASP A 27 -5.57 -7.01 23.44
CA ASP A 27 -4.96 -7.55 22.21
C ASP A 27 -4.74 -6.57 21.03
N ILE A 28 -4.91 -5.26 21.23
CA ILE A 28 -4.41 -4.24 20.29
C ILE A 28 -2.96 -3.87 20.66
N ASP A 29 -2.11 -3.63 19.66
CA ASP A 29 -0.76 -3.05 19.79
C ASP A 29 -0.81 -1.63 20.38
N THR A 30 -1.09 -1.55 21.67
CA THR A 30 -1.19 -0.31 22.43
C THR A 30 0.17 0.36 22.41
N SER A 31 0.24 1.56 21.87
CA SER A 31 1.50 2.25 21.64
C SER A 31 1.33 3.74 21.79
N VAL A 32 2.43 4.41 22.08
CA VAL A 32 2.51 5.87 22.09
C VAL A 32 3.50 6.34 21.04
N THR A 33 3.11 7.37 20.30
CA THR A 33 3.95 8.08 19.33
C THR A 33 4.28 9.44 19.87
N VAL A 34 5.55 9.85 19.71
CA VAL A 34 6.12 11.05 20.30
C VAL A 34 6.87 11.81 19.23
N ILE A 35 6.57 13.09 19.07
CA ILE A 35 7.35 14.03 18.28
C ILE A 35 8.37 14.68 19.21
N PHE A 36 9.63 14.65 18.80
CA PHE A 36 10.74 15.24 19.53
C PHE A 36 11.46 16.26 18.64
N LYS A 37 11.55 17.50 19.13
CA LYS A 37 12.21 18.63 18.48
C LYS A 37 13.28 19.26 19.40
N PRO A 38 14.34 19.87 18.83
CA PRO A 38 14.71 19.81 17.41
C PRO A 38 15.28 18.43 17.03
N PHE A 39 15.45 18.17 15.73
CA PHE A 39 16.17 16.99 15.26
C PHE A 39 17.60 16.98 15.84
N CYS A 40 18.01 15.84 16.38
CA CYS A 40 19.39 15.58 16.78
C CYS A 40 19.67 14.07 16.70
N PRO A 41 20.81 13.63 16.14
CA PRO A 41 21.17 12.21 16.11
C PRO A 41 21.24 11.56 17.50
N SER A 42 21.47 12.35 18.56
CA SER A 42 21.50 11.90 19.95
C SER A 42 20.14 11.87 20.64
N ASN A 43 19.05 12.14 19.90
CA ASN A 43 17.70 12.06 20.46
C ASN A 43 17.33 10.62 20.80
N ALA A 44 16.83 10.42 22.02
CA ALA A 44 16.24 9.17 22.46
C ALA A 44 14.97 9.45 23.26
N VAL A 45 13.98 8.57 23.17
CA VAL A 45 12.73 8.68 23.92
C VAL A 45 12.53 7.41 24.74
N ALA A 46 12.17 7.57 26.00
CA ALA A 46 11.81 6.49 26.91
C ALA A 46 10.40 6.72 27.48
N VAL A 47 9.62 5.65 27.55
CA VAL A 47 8.32 5.62 28.21
C VAL A 47 8.48 4.88 29.52
N HIS A 48 8.27 5.58 30.62
CA HIS A 48 8.25 5.00 31.95
C HIS A 48 6.80 4.66 32.28
N TYR A 49 6.52 3.44 32.70
CA TYR A 49 5.16 3.00 32.98
C TYR A 49 5.11 2.02 34.13
N ARG A 50 3.95 1.85 34.74
CA ARG A 50 3.69 0.80 35.73
C ARG A 50 2.30 0.23 35.53
N ILE A 51 2.13 -1.03 35.88
CA ILE A 51 0.85 -1.74 35.80
C ILE A 51 0.31 -1.91 37.22
N ASN A 52 -0.95 -1.53 37.46
CA ASN A 52 -1.68 -1.71 38.72
C ASN A 52 -0.89 -1.21 39.96
N ARG A 53 -0.26 -0.03 39.85
CA ARG A 53 0.62 0.57 40.88
C ARG A 53 1.86 -0.27 41.26
N GLY A 54 2.23 -1.23 40.42
CA GLY A 54 3.46 -2.01 40.55
C GLY A 54 4.74 -1.18 40.29
N PRO A 55 5.90 -1.85 40.15
CA PRO A 55 7.17 -1.17 39.90
C PRO A 55 7.15 -0.45 38.55
N VAL A 56 7.89 0.66 38.47
CA VAL A 56 8.09 1.40 37.22
C VAL A 56 9.03 0.62 36.31
N GLN A 57 8.55 0.33 35.11
CA GLN A 57 9.25 -0.28 33.99
C GLN A 57 9.55 0.79 32.95
N THR A 58 10.54 0.55 32.10
CA THR A 58 10.95 1.50 31.05
C THR A 58 10.93 0.81 29.69
N LEU A 59 10.22 1.40 28.73
CA LEU A 59 10.25 1.05 27.31
C LEU A 59 11.11 2.07 26.57
N ARG A 60 12.02 1.58 25.74
CA ARG A 60 12.73 2.44 24.79
C ARG A 60 11.88 2.60 23.54
N ALA A 61 11.61 3.83 23.13
CA ALA A 61 10.95 4.10 21.88
C ALA A 61 11.93 3.99 20.70
N VAL A 62 11.44 3.53 19.56
CA VAL A 62 12.20 3.39 18.31
C VAL A 62 11.87 4.57 17.39
N SER A 63 12.88 5.16 16.77
CA SER A 63 12.70 6.19 15.75
C SER A 63 11.96 5.59 14.55
N CYS A 64 10.81 6.14 14.18
CA CYS A 64 9.99 5.65 13.07
C CYS A 64 9.95 6.60 11.86
N GLN A 65 10.13 7.91 12.07
CA GLN A 65 10.12 8.91 11.00
C GLN A 65 10.94 10.13 11.39
N THR A 66 11.48 10.84 10.39
CA THR A 66 12.10 12.16 10.56
C THR A 66 11.49 13.13 9.56
N ASP A 67 11.06 14.29 10.03
CA ASP A 67 10.62 15.41 9.20
C ASP A 67 11.65 16.53 9.29
N PHE A 68 12.51 16.61 8.28
CA PHE A 68 13.56 17.62 8.20
C PHE A 68 13.00 19.03 7.98
N SER A 69 11.82 19.16 7.34
CA SER A 69 11.19 20.47 7.11
C SER A 69 10.66 21.09 8.39
N GLN A 70 10.17 20.24 9.31
CA GLN A 70 9.65 20.63 10.62
C GLN A 70 10.68 20.52 11.75
N ASN A 71 11.93 20.16 11.41
CA ASN A 71 13.03 19.91 12.34
C ASN A 71 12.62 18.95 13.48
N ALA A 72 12.02 17.81 13.12
CA ALA A 72 11.33 16.91 14.04
C ALA A 72 11.67 15.43 13.83
N GLN A 73 11.70 14.66 14.92
CA GLN A 73 11.81 13.20 14.89
C GLN A 73 10.61 12.55 15.58
N TYR A 74 10.14 11.45 15.03
CA TYR A 74 9.04 10.67 15.54
C TYR A 74 9.56 9.38 16.14
N PHE A 75 9.13 9.09 17.35
CA PHE A 75 9.48 7.88 18.10
C PHE A 75 8.21 7.13 18.50
N ARG A 76 8.22 5.81 18.39
CA ARG A 76 7.11 4.94 18.81
C ARG A 76 7.57 3.93 19.84
N ALA A 77 6.82 3.79 20.92
CA ALA A 77 6.98 2.73 21.92
C ALA A 77 5.69 1.93 22.03
N THR A 78 5.79 0.61 21.93
CA THR A 78 4.67 -0.32 22.08
C THR A 78 4.72 -0.94 23.47
N PHE A 79 3.61 -0.86 24.20
CA PHE A 79 3.48 -1.50 25.51
C PHE A 79 3.48 -3.04 25.33
N PRO A 80 3.94 -3.81 26.33
CA PRO A 80 3.84 -5.27 26.28
C PRO A 80 2.37 -5.70 26.22
N LYS A 81 2.11 -7.00 26.01
CA LYS A 81 0.75 -7.53 26.11
C LYS A 81 0.17 -7.25 27.50
N LEU A 82 -0.91 -6.48 27.54
CA LEU A 82 -1.62 -6.10 28.76
C LEU A 82 -2.90 -6.93 28.90
N ALA A 83 -3.19 -7.39 30.11
CA ALA A 83 -4.37 -8.19 30.42
C ALA A 83 -5.56 -7.29 30.76
N LEU A 84 -6.76 -7.87 30.59
CA LEU A 84 -8.02 -7.25 30.95
C LEU A 84 -8.02 -6.71 32.39
N GLY A 85 -8.57 -5.52 32.60
CA GLY A 85 -8.68 -4.84 33.88
C GLY A 85 -7.40 -4.13 34.36
N GLN A 86 -6.28 -4.27 33.66
CA GLN A 86 -5.02 -3.63 34.05
C GLN A 86 -5.09 -2.10 33.85
N LEU A 87 -4.74 -1.36 34.89
CA LEU A 87 -4.50 0.09 34.84
C LEU A 87 -3.02 0.34 34.60
N VAL A 88 -2.70 1.14 33.60
CA VAL A 88 -1.34 1.56 33.27
C VAL A 88 -1.20 3.06 33.53
N ASP A 89 -0.28 3.43 34.42
CA ASP A 89 0.17 4.82 34.56
C ASP A 89 1.49 4.97 33.79
N TYR A 90 1.65 6.05 33.02
CA TYR A 90 2.85 6.27 32.23
C TYR A 90 3.24 7.75 32.08
N GLY A 91 4.53 7.96 31.81
CA GLY A 91 5.15 9.24 31.51
C GLY A 91 6.26 9.05 30.47
N ILE A 92 6.59 10.13 29.76
CA ILE A 92 7.52 10.08 28.63
C ILE A 92 8.65 11.05 28.87
N THR A 93 9.88 10.60 28.66
CA THR A 93 11.08 11.43 28.72
C THR A 93 11.83 11.36 27.40
N GLY A 94 12.08 12.52 26.80
CA GLY A 94 13.03 12.70 25.71
C GLY A 94 14.40 13.09 26.26
N TYR A 95 15.46 12.57 25.64
CA TYR A 95 16.85 12.84 25.97
C TYR A 95 17.59 13.31 24.72
N CYS A 96 18.42 14.35 24.86
CA CYS A 96 19.28 14.84 23.79
C CYS A 96 20.60 15.32 24.37
N ALA A 97 21.70 14.62 24.08
CA ALA A 97 23.06 15.04 24.47
C ALA A 97 23.18 15.49 25.95
N GLY A 98 22.67 14.67 26.88
CA GLY A 98 22.68 14.95 28.33
C GLY A 98 21.53 15.81 28.86
N ARG A 99 20.81 16.53 27.98
CA ARG A 99 19.59 17.26 28.31
C ARG A 99 18.37 16.33 28.25
N ARG A 100 17.28 16.72 28.91
CA ARG A 100 16.02 15.96 28.88
C ARG A 100 14.78 16.83 28.97
N VAL A 101 13.65 16.30 28.49
CA VAL A 101 12.33 16.92 28.56
C VAL A 101 11.27 15.83 28.85
N PRO A 102 10.33 16.03 29.78
CA PRO A 102 10.22 17.17 30.69
C PRO A 102 11.29 17.13 31.79
N ASP A 103 11.28 18.13 32.67
CA ASP A 103 12.10 18.12 33.89
C ASP A 103 11.85 16.83 34.73
N PRO A 104 12.88 16.26 35.40
CA PRO A 104 12.78 15.06 36.25
C PRO A 104 11.61 15.04 37.23
N MET A 105 11.29 16.18 37.86
CA MET A 105 10.21 16.26 38.83
C MET A 105 8.84 16.08 38.17
N VAL A 106 8.72 16.40 36.89
CA VAL A 106 7.52 16.18 36.07
C VAL A 106 7.53 14.75 35.51
N ALA A 107 8.69 14.29 35.02
CA ALA A 107 8.84 12.95 34.44
C ALA A 107 8.51 11.82 35.43
N SER A 108 8.81 12.01 36.72
CA SER A 108 8.57 11.00 37.77
C SER A 108 7.09 10.83 38.15
N LYS A 109 6.20 11.74 37.75
CA LYS A 109 4.79 11.75 38.17
C LYS A 109 3.89 10.81 37.37
N LEU A 110 4.37 10.26 36.24
CA LEU A 110 3.58 9.40 35.33
C LEU A 110 2.17 9.98 35.08
N PRO A 111 2.08 11.17 34.46
CA PRO A 111 0.86 11.97 34.48
C PRO A 111 -0.31 11.40 33.66
N ASN A 112 -0.07 10.36 32.86
CA ASN A 112 -1.07 9.76 32.01
C ASN A 112 -1.48 8.39 32.54
N SER A 113 -2.74 8.02 32.32
CA SER A 113 -3.21 6.69 32.60
C SER A 113 -4.22 6.19 31.57
N PHE A 114 -4.22 4.87 31.38
CA PHE A 114 -5.24 4.16 30.62
C PHE A 114 -5.51 2.81 31.27
N ARG A 115 -6.70 2.25 31.03
CA ARG A 115 -7.10 0.94 31.53
C ARG A 115 -7.38 0.02 30.36
N ILE A 116 -6.98 -1.25 30.45
CA ILE A 116 -7.48 -2.29 29.55
C ILE A 116 -8.89 -2.66 30.02
N GLY A 117 -9.88 -2.23 29.26
CA GLY A 117 -11.28 -2.54 29.52
C GLY A 117 -11.73 -3.78 28.79
N GLU A 118 -12.85 -4.37 29.23
CA GLU A 118 -13.66 -5.12 28.27
C GLU A 118 -14.07 -4.13 27.18
N LEU A 119 -14.19 -4.60 25.95
CA LEU A 119 -14.98 -3.84 24.98
C LEU A 119 -16.39 -3.74 25.60
N LYS A 120 -16.67 -2.67 26.37
CA LYS A 120 -17.95 -2.01 26.17
C LYS A 120 -17.91 -1.73 24.70
N GLU A 121 -18.73 -2.45 23.94
CA GLU A 121 -19.04 -2.08 22.57
C GLU A 121 -19.11 -0.57 22.62
N ALA A 122 -18.10 0.09 22.06
CA ALA A 122 -18.29 1.46 21.69
C ALA A 122 -19.61 1.40 20.94
N SER A 123 -20.44 2.41 21.10
CA SER A 123 -21.27 2.76 19.96
C SER A 123 -20.29 3.17 18.84
N THR A 124 -19.52 2.22 18.31
CA THR A 124 -19.41 2.00 16.90
C THR A 124 -20.84 2.13 16.37
N THR A 125 -21.17 3.36 16.01
CA THR A 125 -21.55 3.59 14.62
C THR A 125 -20.39 3.14 13.69
N GLN A 126 -19.94 1.88 13.82
CA GLN A 126 -19.89 1.04 12.64
C GLN A 126 -21.27 1.23 12.04
N PRO A 127 -21.42 1.51 10.75
CA PRO A 127 -22.72 1.25 10.16
C PRO A 127 -23.10 -0.16 10.63
N ARG A 128 -24.12 -0.26 11.51
CA ARG A 128 -24.84 -1.50 11.66
C ARG A 128 -25.34 -1.69 10.23
N TYR A 129 -24.65 -2.54 9.48
CA TYR A 129 -25.34 -3.31 8.47
C TYR A 129 -26.36 -4.08 9.29
N SER A 130 -27.53 -3.46 9.50
CA SER A 130 -28.73 -4.23 9.67
C SER A 130 -28.72 -5.14 8.45
N VAL A 131 -28.40 -6.41 8.68
CA VAL A 131 -28.99 -7.44 7.85
C VAL A 131 -30.46 -7.35 8.22
N GLU A 132 -31.15 -6.38 7.62
CA GLU A 132 -32.57 -6.54 7.38
C GLU A 132 -32.68 -7.90 6.71
N ASP A 133 -33.61 -8.72 7.17
CA ASP A 133 -33.96 -9.98 6.53
C ASP A 133 -34.61 -9.65 5.18
N GLU A 134 -33.87 -8.97 4.32
CA GLU A 134 -34.13 -8.78 2.91
C GLU A 134 -33.80 -10.12 2.27
N SER A 135 -34.78 -11.01 2.33
CA SER A 135 -35.00 -12.04 1.32
C SER A 135 -35.30 -11.42 -0.07
N GLN A 136 -34.66 -10.30 -0.40
CA GLN A 136 -34.61 -9.72 -1.73
C GLN A 136 -33.26 -10.10 -2.32
N GLY A 137 -33.30 -10.91 -3.38
CA GLY A 137 -32.09 -11.27 -4.13
C GLY A 137 -31.31 -10.04 -4.60
N SER A 138 -30.07 -10.24 -5.03
CA SER A 138 -29.18 -9.15 -5.46
C SER A 138 -29.88 -8.12 -6.35
N VAL A 139 -29.89 -6.85 -5.91
CA VAL A 139 -30.41 -5.70 -6.68
C VAL A 139 -29.56 -5.44 -7.93
N PHE A 140 -28.34 -5.96 -7.97
CA PHE A 140 -27.48 -5.97 -9.16
C PHE A 140 -27.58 -7.30 -9.89
N PRO A 141 -27.76 -7.32 -11.21
CA PRO A 141 -27.76 -8.56 -11.99
C PRO A 141 -26.32 -9.10 -12.10
N LEU A 142 -25.85 -9.80 -11.06
CA LEU A 142 -24.46 -10.29 -10.95
C LEU A 142 -24.05 -11.27 -12.05
N ASN A 143 -25.03 -11.86 -12.76
CA ASN A 143 -24.82 -12.77 -13.89
C ASN A 143 -24.90 -12.07 -15.26
N GLN A 144 -25.08 -10.75 -15.33
CA GLN A 144 -25.19 -9.99 -16.57
C GLN A 144 -24.05 -8.97 -16.70
N ILE A 145 -22.86 -9.47 -17.02
CA ILE A 145 -21.72 -8.61 -17.33
C ILE A 145 -21.81 -8.19 -18.79
N SER A 146 -21.70 -6.89 -19.05
CA SER A 146 -21.46 -6.37 -20.39
C SER A 146 -20.14 -5.61 -20.43
N TYR A 147 -19.64 -5.35 -21.64
CA TYR A 147 -18.37 -4.67 -21.84
C TYR A 147 -18.44 -3.72 -23.03
N GLU A 148 -17.77 -2.58 -22.91
CA GLU A 148 -17.64 -1.56 -23.95
C GLU A 148 -16.19 -1.54 -24.42
N PHE A 149 -15.96 -1.63 -25.74
CA PHE A 149 -14.62 -1.44 -26.30
C PHE A 149 -14.08 -0.05 -25.97
N LEU A 150 -12.91 -0.01 -25.33
CA LEU A 150 -12.25 1.22 -24.92
C LEU A 150 -11.22 1.66 -25.97
N ALA A 151 -10.25 0.80 -26.24
CA ALA A 151 -9.18 1.02 -27.22
C ALA A 151 -8.41 -0.27 -27.51
N GLY A 152 -7.87 -0.37 -28.73
CA GLY A 152 -6.87 -1.34 -29.12
C GLY A 152 -5.47 -0.78 -28.95
N PHE A 153 -4.54 -1.64 -28.53
CA PHE A 153 -3.15 -1.32 -28.28
C PHE A 153 -2.27 -2.16 -29.21
N THR A 154 -1.22 -1.55 -29.76
CA THR A 154 -0.15 -2.25 -30.46
C THR A 154 1.18 -1.71 -29.98
N ILE A 155 2.00 -2.55 -29.37
CA ILE A 155 3.20 -2.16 -28.65
C ILE A 155 4.39 -2.94 -29.20
N THR A 156 5.49 -2.24 -29.47
CA THR A 156 6.79 -2.86 -29.72
C THR A 156 7.51 -3.01 -28.39
N ILE A 157 7.98 -4.22 -28.12
CA ILE A 157 8.73 -4.56 -26.91
C ILE A 157 10.20 -4.79 -27.23
N GLU A 158 11.07 -4.54 -26.25
CA GLU A 158 12.49 -4.84 -26.35
C GLU A 158 12.76 -6.33 -26.05
N PRO A 159 13.91 -6.88 -26.45
CA PRO A 159 14.37 -8.17 -25.96
C PRO A 159 14.36 -8.24 -24.42
N PRO A 160 13.97 -9.38 -23.83
CA PRO A 160 13.78 -9.47 -22.40
C PRO A 160 15.09 -9.42 -21.63
N ARG A 161 15.04 -8.87 -20.42
CA ARG A 161 16.10 -8.98 -19.43
C ARG A 161 15.78 -10.15 -18.51
N ILE A 162 16.49 -11.26 -18.71
CA ILE A 162 16.26 -12.49 -17.96
C ILE A 162 17.08 -12.45 -16.68
N VAL A 163 16.41 -12.51 -15.53
CA VAL A 163 17.06 -12.71 -14.22
C VAL A 163 17.31 -14.20 -14.00
N GLY A 164 16.38 -15.05 -14.46
CA GLY A 164 16.48 -16.51 -14.35
C GLY A 164 15.65 -17.07 -13.20
N SER A 165 15.91 -18.34 -12.85
CA SER A 165 15.20 -19.05 -11.79
C SER A 165 15.47 -18.42 -10.41
N THR A 166 14.40 -18.23 -9.64
CA THR A 166 14.43 -17.73 -8.25
C THR A 166 13.53 -18.63 -7.37
N PRO A 167 13.53 -18.47 -6.04
CA PRO A 167 12.58 -19.18 -5.17
C PRO A 167 11.10 -18.93 -5.51
N ASP A 168 10.80 -17.83 -6.20
CA ASP A 168 9.46 -17.44 -6.65
C ASP A 168 9.26 -17.70 -8.16
N GLY A 169 9.98 -18.67 -8.75
CA GLY A 169 9.93 -18.96 -10.19
C GLY A 169 10.89 -18.11 -11.03
N ILE A 170 10.74 -18.14 -12.36
CA ILE A 170 11.65 -17.39 -13.26
C ILE A 170 11.24 -15.93 -13.30
N ARG A 171 12.19 -15.02 -13.10
CA ARG A 171 11.97 -13.58 -13.22
C ARG A 171 12.51 -13.08 -14.54
N VAL A 172 11.68 -12.33 -15.25
CA VAL A 172 11.99 -11.74 -16.55
C VAL A 172 11.36 -10.35 -16.61
N THR A 173 12.14 -9.38 -17.08
CA THR A 173 11.66 -8.01 -17.29
C THR A 173 11.51 -7.74 -18.77
N TRP A 174 10.35 -7.26 -19.18
CA TRP A 174 10.09 -6.76 -20.53
C TRP A 174 9.93 -5.24 -20.50
N ASN A 175 10.46 -4.56 -21.51
CA ASN A 175 10.31 -3.13 -21.67
C ASN A 175 9.47 -2.85 -22.93
N ALA A 176 8.43 -2.04 -22.78
CA ALA A 176 7.66 -1.49 -23.89
C ALA A 176 8.37 -0.22 -24.40
N ALA A 177 8.91 -0.28 -25.62
CA ALA A 177 9.66 0.81 -26.22
C ALA A 177 8.73 1.92 -26.72
N THR A 178 7.76 1.56 -27.56
CA THR A 178 6.74 2.48 -28.09
C THR A 178 5.47 1.70 -28.44
N GLY A 179 4.34 2.39 -28.59
CA GLY A 179 3.12 1.76 -29.07
C GLY A 179 2.04 2.76 -29.45
N SER A 180 1.00 2.28 -30.11
CA SER A 180 -0.18 3.05 -30.49
C SER A 180 -1.39 2.65 -29.64
N VAL A 181 -2.27 3.63 -29.41
CA VAL A 181 -3.55 3.45 -28.71
C VAL A 181 -4.65 4.01 -29.59
N ALA A 182 -5.63 3.18 -29.96
CA ALA A 182 -6.70 3.55 -30.87
C ALA A 182 -8.07 3.09 -30.36
N GLY A 183 -8.91 4.06 -29.98
CA GLY A 183 -10.28 3.81 -29.55
C GLY A 183 -11.20 5.00 -29.79
N PRO A 184 -12.51 4.85 -29.56
CA PRO A 184 -13.48 5.94 -29.79
C PRO A 184 -13.25 7.14 -28.88
N LYS A 185 -12.89 6.90 -27.61
CA LYS A 185 -12.74 7.94 -26.57
C LYS A 185 -11.30 8.05 -26.02
N LEU A 186 -10.40 7.17 -26.45
CA LEU A 186 -9.01 7.14 -26.02
C LEU A 186 -8.12 6.89 -27.25
N ARG A 187 -7.31 7.87 -27.63
CA ARG A 187 -6.35 7.79 -28.74
C ARG A 187 -5.03 8.41 -28.33
N GLY A 188 -3.93 7.82 -28.77
CA GLY A 188 -2.60 8.29 -28.40
C GLY A 188 -1.52 7.25 -28.65
N LYS A 189 -0.49 7.29 -27.81
CA LYS A 189 0.68 6.41 -27.87
C LYS A 189 1.08 5.95 -26.47
N VAL A 190 1.74 4.79 -26.43
CA VAL A 190 2.49 4.31 -25.27
C VAL A 190 3.86 4.97 -25.33
N LEU A 191 4.24 5.69 -24.27
CA LEU A 191 5.54 6.34 -24.16
C LEU A 191 6.60 5.38 -23.63
N GLN A 192 6.23 4.57 -22.66
CA GLN A 192 7.10 3.59 -22.00
C GLN A 192 6.24 2.62 -21.19
N GLY A 193 6.80 1.47 -20.87
CA GLY A 193 6.26 0.59 -19.84
C GLY A 193 7.20 -0.55 -19.50
N ASP A 194 6.99 -1.15 -18.34
CA ASP A 194 7.82 -2.22 -17.80
C ASP A 194 6.91 -3.34 -17.29
N ASP A 195 7.23 -4.58 -17.66
CA ASP A 195 6.58 -5.79 -17.14
C ASP A 195 7.55 -6.56 -16.24
N TRP A 196 7.23 -6.65 -14.96
CA TRP A 196 7.98 -7.38 -13.94
C TRP A 196 7.47 -8.82 -13.82
N MET A 197 7.56 -9.54 -14.93
CA MET A 197 6.92 -10.84 -15.13
C MET A 197 7.56 -11.94 -14.28
N GLN A 198 6.71 -12.86 -13.83
CA GLN A 198 7.08 -14.09 -13.13
C GLN A 198 6.55 -15.27 -13.92
N ILE A 199 7.40 -16.24 -14.28
CA ILE A 199 6.95 -17.52 -14.84
C ILE A 199 6.93 -18.56 -13.71
N ARG A 200 5.74 -19.06 -13.41
CA ARG A 200 5.48 -20.09 -12.40
C ARG A 200 5.90 -21.48 -12.90
N PRO A 201 6.19 -22.44 -12.00
CA PRO A 201 6.54 -23.80 -12.37
C PRO A 201 5.51 -24.54 -13.24
N ASP A 202 4.23 -24.19 -13.14
CA ASP A 202 3.13 -24.74 -13.96
C ASP A 202 2.98 -24.04 -15.32
N GLY A 203 3.95 -23.21 -15.71
CA GLY A 203 3.98 -22.57 -17.03
C GLY A 203 3.00 -21.40 -17.20
N ILE A 204 2.43 -20.88 -16.12
CA ILE A 204 1.71 -19.61 -16.14
C ILE A 204 2.67 -18.45 -15.88
N ALA A 205 2.70 -17.48 -16.79
CA ALA A 205 3.40 -16.23 -16.60
C ALA A 205 2.46 -15.17 -16.02
N ASN A 206 2.75 -14.68 -14.81
CA ASN A 206 2.06 -13.56 -14.18
C ASN A 206 2.70 -12.25 -14.64
N LEU A 207 1.86 -11.33 -15.12
CA LEU A 207 2.27 -10.00 -15.56
C LEU A 207 2.16 -9.00 -14.40
N ASN A 208 3.08 -8.04 -14.37
CA ASN A 208 3.02 -6.89 -13.48
C ASN A 208 3.52 -5.65 -14.23
N VAL A 209 2.58 -4.96 -14.88
CA VAL A 209 2.89 -3.90 -15.83
C VAL A 209 2.59 -2.52 -15.27
N HIS A 210 3.55 -1.63 -15.47
CA HIS A 210 3.40 -0.19 -15.29
C HIS A 210 3.74 0.50 -16.61
N ALA A 211 2.83 1.31 -17.13
CA ALA A 211 3.00 2.00 -18.39
C ALA A 211 2.56 3.47 -18.30
N LEU A 212 3.16 4.30 -19.15
CA LEU A 212 2.80 5.70 -19.33
C LEU A 212 2.28 5.91 -20.75
N LEU A 213 1.09 6.45 -20.85
CA LEU A 213 0.42 6.79 -22.10
C LEU A 213 0.44 8.31 -22.30
N GLU A 214 0.44 8.73 -23.55
CA GLU A 214 0.20 10.12 -23.96
C GLU A 214 -0.91 10.14 -25.01
N THR A 215 -1.96 10.90 -24.73
CA THR A 215 -3.09 11.09 -25.64
C THR A 215 -2.67 11.93 -26.85
N ALA A 216 -3.48 11.93 -27.91
CA ALA A 216 -3.24 12.78 -29.09
C ALA A 216 -3.15 14.28 -28.73
N GLU A 217 -3.77 14.69 -27.63
CA GLU A 217 -3.78 16.05 -27.10
C GLU A 217 -2.66 16.33 -26.08
N GLY A 218 -1.72 15.40 -25.89
CA GLY A 218 -0.57 15.58 -24.99
C GLY A 218 -0.86 15.33 -23.50
N VAL A 219 -2.05 14.85 -23.14
CA VAL A 219 -2.36 14.46 -21.75
C VAL A 219 -1.73 13.12 -21.42
N ARG A 220 -1.06 13.05 -20.26
CA ARG A 220 -0.43 11.83 -19.72
C ARG A 220 -1.41 11.03 -18.86
N ILE A 221 -1.44 9.72 -19.08
CA ILE A 221 -2.28 8.77 -18.33
C ILE A 221 -1.39 7.61 -17.90
N MET A 222 -1.38 7.32 -16.61
CA MET A 222 -0.70 6.13 -16.09
C MET A 222 -1.62 4.93 -16.27
N MET A 223 -1.05 3.80 -16.68
CA MET A 223 -1.75 2.53 -16.82
C MET A 223 -1.00 1.46 -16.02
N THR A 224 -1.74 0.72 -15.20
CA THR A 224 -1.18 -0.39 -14.41
C THR A 224 -2.06 -1.61 -14.60
N TYR A 225 -1.46 -2.79 -14.76
CA TYR A 225 -2.23 -4.01 -14.92
C TYR A 225 -1.47 -5.25 -14.49
N SER A 226 -2.23 -6.25 -14.07
CA SER A 226 -1.79 -7.62 -13.95
C SER A 226 -2.56 -8.50 -14.94
N GLY A 227 -2.06 -9.71 -15.14
CA GLY A 227 -2.65 -10.65 -16.08
C GLY A 227 -1.88 -11.95 -16.14
N ILE A 228 -2.30 -12.82 -17.04
CA ILE A 228 -1.65 -14.11 -17.27
C ILE A 228 -1.35 -14.33 -18.75
N ILE A 229 -0.21 -14.96 -19.01
CA ILE A 229 0.11 -15.61 -20.27
C ILE A 229 0.28 -17.11 -19.97
N GLU A 230 -0.36 -17.94 -20.79
CA GLU A 230 -0.24 -19.40 -20.70
C GLU A 230 0.89 -19.86 -21.64
N LEU A 231 1.97 -20.41 -21.07
CA LEU A 231 3.10 -20.98 -21.82
C LEU A 231 2.95 -22.51 -22.03
N GLY A 232 1.86 -23.10 -21.53
CA GLY A 232 1.61 -24.54 -21.45
C GLY A 232 2.24 -25.17 -20.21
N GLU A 233 1.86 -26.42 -19.87
CA GLU A 233 2.29 -27.14 -18.66
C GLU A 233 3.83 -27.20 -18.53
N GLU A 234 4.53 -27.41 -19.64
CA GLU A 234 6.00 -27.44 -19.70
C GLU A 234 6.63 -26.06 -19.92
N GLY A 235 5.83 -24.99 -19.86
CA GLY A 235 6.21 -23.62 -20.20
C GLY A 235 7.42 -23.11 -19.43
N TYR A 236 7.56 -23.51 -18.17
CA TYR A 236 8.72 -23.17 -17.35
C TYR A 236 10.03 -23.76 -17.92
N GLN A 237 10.03 -25.06 -18.24
CA GLN A 237 11.20 -25.76 -18.79
C GLN A 237 11.49 -25.33 -20.23
N ASN A 238 10.43 -25.10 -21.01
CA ASN A 238 10.54 -24.59 -22.36
C ASN A 238 11.14 -23.18 -22.39
N PHE A 239 10.82 -22.31 -21.43
CA PHE A 239 11.45 -21.00 -21.31
C PHE A 239 12.95 -21.11 -21.07
N LEU A 240 13.37 -21.94 -20.11
CA LEU A 240 14.80 -22.17 -19.82
C LEU A 240 15.58 -22.75 -21.01
N SER A 241 14.89 -23.53 -21.84
CA SER A 241 15.46 -24.18 -23.02
C SER A 241 15.29 -23.37 -24.31
N ASN A 242 14.79 -22.13 -24.21
CA ASN A 242 14.49 -21.25 -25.36
C ASN A 242 13.57 -21.90 -26.42
N ASN A 243 12.59 -22.68 -25.95
CA ASN A 243 11.63 -23.44 -26.75
C ASN A 243 10.18 -22.98 -26.47
N VAL A 244 9.97 -21.68 -26.27
CA VAL A 244 8.63 -21.12 -26.04
C VAL A 244 7.83 -20.93 -27.33
N PRO A 245 6.49 -21.04 -27.29
CA PRO A 245 5.65 -20.74 -28.44
C PRO A 245 5.90 -19.32 -28.98
N LYS A 246 5.89 -19.18 -30.31
CA LYS A 246 6.13 -17.89 -30.98
C LYS A 246 5.02 -16.86 -30.77
N ARG A 247 3.80 -17.35 -30.53
CA ARG A 247 2.59 -16.56 -30.26
C ARG A 247 1.97 -17.05 -28.97
N LEU A 248 1.61 -16.12 -28.10
CA LEU A 248 1.08 -16.40 -26.78
C LEU A 248 -0.16 -15.55 -26.54
N ARG A 249 -1.22 -16.16 -26.03
CA ARG A 249 -2.42 -15.42 -25.62
C ARG A 249 -2.18 -14.75 -24.28
N VAL A 250 -2.75 -13.58 -24.13
CA VAL A 250 -2.78 -12.87 -22.85
C VAL A 250 -4.19 -12.44 -22.48
N TRP A 251 -4.45 -12.50 -21.18
CA TRP A 251 -5.57 -11.82 -20.53
C TRP A 251 -5.07 -10.91 -19.42
N THR A 252 -5.51 -9.64 -19.41
CA THR A 252 -5.12 -8.67 -18.38
C THR A 252 -6.30 -7.87 -17.84
N THR A 253 -6.07 -7.13 -16.76
CA THR A 253 -7.08 -6.27 -16.10
C THR A 253 -6.60 -4.84 -15.94
N PRO A 254 -6.57 -4.05 -17.04
CA PRO A 254 -5.98 -2.73 -16.99
C PRO A 254 -6.78 -1.71 -16.21
N ARG A 255 -6.03 -0.86 -15.50
CA ARG A 255 -6.53 0.28 -14.75
C ARG A 255 -5.79 1.52 -15.20
N PHE A 256 -6.54 2.61 -15.34
CA PHE A 256 -6.03 3.90 -15.79
C PHE A 256 -6.11 4.91 -14.66
N LEU A 257 -5.10 5.77 -14.59
CA LEU A 257 -5.00 6.87 -13.64
C LEU A 257 -4.69 8.15 -14.42
N ALA A 258 -5.67 9.05 -14.44
CA ALA A 258 -5.61 10.33 -15.12
C ALA A 258 -5.85 11.49 -14.13
N GLY A 259 -4.95 12.48 -14.15
CA GLY A 259 -5.11 13.72 -13.38
C GLY A 259 -5.95 14.77 -14.11
N ASP A 260 -5.92 14.77 -15.44
CA ASP A 260 -6.60 15.74 -16.28
C ASP A 260 -8.14 15.60 -16.20
N PRO A 261 -8.90 16.70 -16.00
CA PRO A 261 -10.36 16.67 -15.91
C PRO A 261 -11.06 15.95 -17.07
N LYS A 262 -10.56 16.10 -18.31
CA LYS A 262 -11.14 15.48 -19.52
C LYS A 262 -11.09 13.95 -19.47
N TYR A 263 -10.11 13.39 -18.77
CA TYR A 263 -9.87 11.93 -18.70
C TYR A 263 -10.18 11.33 -17.33
N LYS A 264 -10.68 12.09 -16.35
CA LYS A 264 -11.05 11.57 -15.01
C LYS A 264 -12.08 10.44 -15.04
N TRP A 265 -12.87 10.32 -16.11
CA TRP A 265 -13.81 9.20 -16.28
C TRP A 265 -13.11 7.85 -16.35
N LEU A 266 -11.85 7.79 -16.82
CA LEU A 266 -11.05 6.56 -16.87
C LEU A 266 -10.79 5.98 -15.47
N ASN A 267 -10.65 6.83 -14.45
CA ASN A 267 -10.40 6.43 -13.06
C ASN A 267 -11.57 5.59 -12.48
N ARG A 268 -12.74 5.66 -13.10
CA ARG A 268 -13.98 4.99 -12.66
C ARG A 268 -14.24 3.66 -13.38
N LEU A 269 -13.34 3.22 -14.25
CA LEU A 269 -13.53 2.00 -15.04
C LEU A 269 -12.78 0.81 -14.45
N GLN A 270 -13.44 -0.34 -14.40
CA GLN A 270 -12.75 -1.62 -14.35
C GLN A 270 -12.65 -2.16 -15.77
N CYS A 271 -11.44 -2.53 -16.21
CA CYS A 271 -11.25 -3.07 -17.55
C CYS A 271 -10.75 -4.50 -17.53
N VAL A 272 -10.96 -5.18 -18.66
CA VAL A 272 -10.38 -6.46 -19.03
C VAL A 272 -9.77 -6.31 -20.42
N SER A 273 -8.75 -7.11 -20.72
CA SER A 273 -8.17 -7.17 -22.06
C SER A 273 -7.94 -8.60 -22.50
N ILE A 274 -7.97 -8.79 -23.80
CA ILE A 274 -7.53 -10.01 -24.47
C ILE A 274 -6.59 -9.63 -25.61
N GLY A 275 -5.53 -10.40 -25.79
CA GLY A 275 -4.58 -10.13 -26.84
C GLY A 275 -3.61 -11.25 -27.12
N GLU A 276 -2.58 -10.91 -27.88
CA GLU A 276 -1.51 -11.80 -28.30
C GLU A 276 -0.15 -11.10 -28.17
N VAL A 277 0.85 -11.88 -27.78
CA VAL A 277 2.27 -11.53 -27.86
C VAL A 277 2.89 -12.33 -28.99
N SER A 278 3.58 -11.65 -29.90
CA SER A 278 4.47 -12.26 -30.89
C SER A 278 5.92 -12.09 -30.43
N LEU A 279 6.55 -13.17 -29.99
CA LEU A 279 7.96 -13.15 -29.56
C LEU A 279 8.92 -13.00 -30.75
N LYS A 280 8.48 -13.44 -31.94
CA LYS A 280 9.26 -13.29 -33.18
C LYS A 280 9.32 -11.83 -33.64
N GLU A 281 8.18 -11.15 -33.62
CA GLU A 281 8.06 -9.75 -34.07
C GLU A 281 8.24 -8.75 -32.92
N LEU A 282 8.50 -9.25 -31.70
CA LEU A 282 8.57 -8.46 -30.47
C LEU A 282 7.43 -7.44 -30.39
N THR A 283 6.21 -7.93 -30.60
CA THR A 283 5.01 -7.10 -30.65
C THR A 283 3.95 -7.64 -29.71
N TYR A 284 3.23 -6.73 -29.06
CA TYR A 284 2.11 -7.00 -28.20
C TYR A 284 0.87 -6.30 -28.75
N ALA A 285 -0.19 -7.05 -29.06
CA ALA A 285 -1.45 -6.48 -29.54
C ALA A 285 -2.62 -6.95 -28.68
N TYR A 286 -3.44 -6.03 -28.19
CA TYR A 286 -4.59 -6.37 -27.34
C TYR A 286 -5.69 -5.33 -27.41
N ASP A 287 -6.92 -5.80 -27.21
CA ASP A 287 -8.10 -4.96 -27.08
C ASP A 287 -8.48 -4.82 -25.62
N VAL A 288 -8.70 -3.58 -25.18
CA VAL A 288 -9.16 -3.26 -23.82
C VAL A 288 -10.64 -2.93 -23.86
N HIS A 289 -11.39 -3.55 -22.95
CA HIS A 289 -12.80 -3.30 -22.76
C HIS A 289 -13.11 -2.89 -21.32
N ALA A 290 -13.96 -1.88 -21.14
CA ALA A 290 -14.46 -1.47 -19.85
C ALA A 290 -15.69 -2.31 -19.48
N LEU A 291 -15.71 -2.89 -18.28
CA LEU A 291 -16.85 -3.62 -17.75
C LEU A 291 -18.01 -2.65 -17.45
N LYS A 292 -19.23 -3.12 -17.70
CA LYS A 292 -20.49 -2.39 -17.48
C LYS A 292 -21.51 -3.33 -16.84
N LEU A 293 -22.27 -2.77 -15.90
CA LEU A 293 -23.53 -3.38 -15.47
C LEU A 293 -24.57 -3.11 -16.55
N LYS A 294 -25.34 -4.13 -16.92
CA LYS A 294 -26.54 -3.94 -17.76
C LYS A 294 -27.68 -3.32 -16.96
#